data_AF-A0AAJ5JX77-F1
#
_entry.id   AF-A0AAJ5JX77-F1
#
_cell.length_a   1.000
_cell.length_b   1.000
_cell.length_c   1.000
_cell.angle_alpha   90.00
_cell.angle_beta   90.00
_cell.angle_gamma   90.00
#
_symmetry.space_group_name_H-M   'P 1'
#
loop_
_entity.id
_entity.type
_entity.pdbx_description
1 polymer ?
#
loop_
_entity_poly.entity_id
_entity_poly.type
_entity_poly.pdbx_seq_one_letter_code
_entity_poly.pdbx_strand_id
1 'polypeptide(L)'
;MFLRPLLEDIGFYMAERPERVRLGRAVQWRLGKFYYSAMRELDIQVRLREDHGLPLRYHLLADVLLRTDFWLGDDLVCVYFANPKYRDREVGRKPPAAAFLGQATPPFTIHHVGIERQGFGKFWIASDASIADLARRLGA
;
A
#
# COMPACT_ATOMS: atom_id res chain seq x y z
N MET A 1 -20.62 -1.69 11.25
CA MET A 1 -21.69 -1.24 10.32
C MET A 1 -21.36 0.19 9.84
N PHE A 2 -20.32 0.37 9.02
CA PHE A 2 -19.85 1.71 8.59
C PHE A 2 -20.28 2.10 7.17
N LEU A 3 -20.69 1.14 6.34
CA LEU A 3 -21.02 1.39 4.93
C LEU A 3 -22.46 1.83 4.69
N ARG A 4 -23.37 1.58 5.64
CA ARG A 4 -24.80 1.87 5.45
C ARG A 4 -25.08 3.37 5.26
N PRO A 5 -24.54 4.29 6.09
CA PRO A 5 -24.75 5.73 5.87
C PRO A 5 -24.20 6.19 4.51
N LEU A 6 -23.01 5.72 4.13
CA LEU A 6 -22.41 6.02 2.83
C LEU A 6 -23.28 5.54 1.66
N LEU A 7 -23.88 4.35 1.77
CA LEU A 7 -24.76 3.80 0.73
C LEU A 7 -26.10 4.55 0.65
N GLU A 8 -26.61 5.02 1.79
CA GLU A 8 -27.80 5.89 1.85
C GLU A 8 -27.51 7.25 1.20
N ASP A 9 -26.39 7.90 1.52
CA ASP A 9 -25.99 9.21 0.97
C ASP A 9 -25.79 9.21 -0.55
N ILE A 10 -25.28 8.11 -1.12
CA ILE A 10 -25.13 7.97 -2.58
C ILE A 10 -26.41 7.50 -3.28
N GLY A 11 -27.53 7.41 -2.55
CA GLY A 11 -28.83 6.99 -3.09
C GLY A 11 -28.87 5.53 -3.54
N PHE A 12 -27.96 4.67 -3.03
CA PHE A 12 -27.82 3.29 -3.51
C PHE A 12 -29.13 2.50 -3.40
N TYR A 13 -29.89 2.69 -2.31
CA TYR A 13 -31.14 1.96 -2.08
C TYR A 13 -32.32 2.49 -2.91
N MET A 14 -32.22 3.72 -3.43
CA MET A 14 -33.26 4.38 -4.24
C MET A 14 -32.99 4.27 -5.75
N ALA A 15 -31.75 4.00 -6.14
CA ALA A 15 -31.32 3.87 -7.53
C ALA A 15 -32.05 2.74 -8.28
N GLU A 16 -32.17 2.85 -9.61
CA GLU A 16 -32.59 1.73 -10.45
C GLU A 16 -31.49 0.66 -10.60
N ARG A 17 -31.83 -0.54 -11.08
CA ARG A 17 -30.89 -1.66 -11.17
C ARG A 17 -29.57 -1.32 -11.90
N PRO A 18 -29.56 -0.64 -13.06
CA PRO A 18 -28.30 -0.28 -13.74
C PRO A 18 -27.44 0.68 -12.92
N GLU A 19 -28.08 1.65 -12.28
CA GLU A 19 -27.47 2.66 -11.43
C GLU A 19 -26.87 2.03 -10.17
N ARG A 20 -27.60 1.12 -9.51
CA ARG A 20 -27.09 0.33 -8.36
C ARG A 20 -25.86 -0.47 -8.72
N VAL A 21 -25.82 -1.12 -9.89
CA VAL A 21 -24.64 -1.87 -10.33
C VAL A 21 -23.43 -0.94 -10.48
N ARG A 22 -23.62 0.26 -11.06
CA ARG A 22 -22.54 1.24 -11.20
C ARG A 22 -22.05 1.75 -9.86
N LEU A 23 -22.97 2.14 -8.96
CA LEU A 23 -22.63 2.61 -7.62
C LEU A 23 -21.94 1.52 -6.80
N GLY A 24 -22.43 0.28 -6.88
CA GLY A 24 -21.82 -0.88 -6.24
C GLY A 24 -20.37 -1.08 -6.69
N ARG A 25 -20.11 -1.05 -8.01
CA ARG A 25 -18.75 -1.11 -8.55
C ARG A 25 -17.88 0.06 -8.07
N ALA A 26 -18.42 1.28 -8.03
CA ALA A 26 -17.68 2.45 -7.57
C ALA A 26 -17.29 2.34 -6.09
N VAL A 27 -18.21 1.89 -5.22
CA VAL A 27 -17.95 1.63 -3.80
C VAL A 27 -16.92 0.52 -3.64
N GLN A 28 -17.10 -0.60 -4.35
CA GLN A 28 -16.18 -1.73 -4.30
C GLN A 28 -14.76 -1.33 -4.73
N TRP A 29 -14.64 -0.47 -5.75
CA TRP A 29 -13.37 0.09 -6.18
C TRP A 29 -12.76 1.05 -5.16
N ARG A 30 -13.55 1.99 -4.61
CA ARG A 30 -13.05 2.98 -3.64
C ARG A 30 -12.58 2.31 -2.36
N LEU A 31 -13.35 1.35 -1.87
CA LEU A 31 -12.97 0.50 -0.76
C LEU A 31 -11.66 -0.20 -1.11
N GLY A 32 -11.65 -1.09 -2.10
CA GLY A 32 -10.47 -1.89 -2.43
C GLY A 32 -9.21 -1.10 -2.73
N LYS A 33 -9.30 0.05 -3.42
CA LYS A 33 -8.13 0.77 -3.94
C LYS A 33 -7.70 1.98 -3.10
N PHE A 34 -8.63 2.80 -2.61
CA PHE A 34 -8.31 4.07 -1.96
C PHE A 34 -8.22 3.92 -0.44
N TYR A 35 -9.23 3.34 0.19
CA TYR A 35 -9.26 3.24 1.65
C TYR A 35 -8.30 2.19 2.21
N TYR A 36 -7.95 1.18 1.41
CA TYR A 36 -7.11 0.08 1.89
C TYR A 36 -5.63 0.15 1.49
N SER A 37 -5.16 1.18 0.78
CA SER A 37 -3.71 1.31 0.58
C SER A 37 -2.99 1.52 1.91
N ALA A 38 -3.49 2.44 2.74
CA ALA A 38 -2.95 2.70 4.07
C ALA A 38 -3.12 1.49 5.02
N MET A 39 -4.28 0.83 4.99
CA MET A 39 -4.52 -0.37 5.81
C MET A 39 -3.58 -1.53 5.45
N ARG A 40 -3.21 -1.66 4.17
CA ARG A 40 -2.22 -2.65 3.73
C ARG A 40 -0.82 -2.30 4.24
N GLU A 41 -0.40 -1.04 4.15
CA GLU A 41 0.89 -0.62 4.69
C GLU A 41 0.97 -0.88 6.20
N LEU A 42 -0.13 -0.64 6.93
CA LEU A 42 -0.26 -1.03 8.33
C LEU A 42 -0.22 -2.55 8.53
N ASP A 43 -0.95 -3.33 7.73
CA ASP A 43 -0.92 -4.81 7.78
C ASP A 43 0.51 -5.34 7.60
N ILE A 44 1.22 -4.89 6.57
CA ILE A 44 2.62 -5.26 6.32
C ILE A 44 3.50 -4.89 7.51
N GLN A 45 3.37 -3.66 8.02
CA GLN A 45 4.17 -3.19 9.14
C GLN A 45 3.91 -4.00 10.41
N VAL A 46 2.65 -4.26 10.73
CA VAL A 46 2.25 -5.06 11.91
C VAL A 46 2.80 -6.47 11.79
N ARG A 47 2.63 -7.12 10.63
CA ARG A 47 3.09 -8.51 10.46
C ARG A 47 4.61 -8.64 10.50
N LEU A 48 5.35 -7.73 9.88
CA LEU A 48 6.81 -7.73 9.99
C LEU A 48 7.28 -7.50 11.43
N ARG A 49 6.55 -6.70 12.20
CA ARG A 49 6.90 -6.44 13.60
C ARG A 49 6.52 -7.60 14.53
N GLU A 50 5.29 -8.10 14.43
CA GLU A 50 4.74 -9.08 15.35
C GLU A 50 5.16 -10.52 14.98
N ASP A 51 5.14 -10.88 13.68
CA ASP A 51 5.47 -12.24 13.24
C ASP A 51 6.99 -12.45 13.10
N HIS A 52 7.76 -11.38 12.82
CA HIS A 52 9.20 -11.45 12.53
C HIS A 52 10.09 -10.61 13.47
N GLY A 53 9.52 -9.90 14.44
CA GLY A 53 10.29 -9.15 15.44
C GLY A 53 11.05 -7.94 14.89
N LEU A 54 10.72 -7.44 13.70
CA LEU A 54 11.44 -6.34 13.07
C LEU A 54 10.95 -4.98 13.63
N PRO A 55 11.81 -4.16 14.26
CA PRO A 55 11.42 -2.89 14.87
C PRO A 55 11.31 -1.76 13.84
N LEU A 56 10.38 -1.91 12.91
CA LEU A 56 10.15 -0.96 11.82
C LEU A 56 9.72 0.41 12.36
N ARG A 57 10.25 1.46 11.74
CA ARG A 57 9.89 2.86 11.99
C ARG A 57 9.03 3.38 10.86
N TYR A 58 8.05 4.22 11.20
CA TYR A 58 7.14 4.87 10.28
C TYR A 58 7.02 6.35 10.62
N HIS A 59 6.87 7.18 9.59
CA HIS A 59 6.54 8.59 9.75
C HIS A 59 5.77 9.10 8.54
N LEU A 60 4.60 9.69 8.79
CA LEU A 60 3.68 10.13 7.73
C LEU A 60 4.33 11.07 6.71
N LEU A 61 5.15 12.03 7.16
CA LEU A 61 5.82 12.94 6.22
C LEU A 61 6.88 12.23 5.37
N ALA A 62 7.52 11.16 5.88
CA ALA A 62 8.50 10.42 5.11
C ALA A 62 7.83 9.63 3.98
N ASP A 63 6.67 9.01 4.25
CA ASP A 63 5.86 8.36 3.22
C ASP A 63 5.40 9.38 2.15
N VAL A 64 4.75 10.46 2.59
CA VAL A 64 4.12 11.42 1.67
C VAL A 64 5.15 12.19 0.83
N LEU A 65 6.23 12.66 1.45
CA LEU A 65 7.21 13.55 0.82
C LEU A 65 8.39 12.78 0.21
N LEU A 66 8.85 11.71 0.87
CA LEU A 66 10.09 11.01 0.49
C LEU A 66 9.84 9.65 -0.17
N ARG A 67 8.58 9.20 -0.22
CA ARG A 67 8.17 7.90 -0.81
C ARG A 67 8.76 6.69 -0.08
N THR A 68 8.96 6.84 1.22
CA THR A 68 9.42 5.77 2.10
C THR A 68 8.29 5.37 3.04
N ASP A 69 7.69 4.20 2.80
CA ASP A 69 6.57 3.73 3.60
C ASP A 69 7.03 3.40 5.03
N PHE A 70 8.18 2.75 5.21
CA PHE A 70 8.78 2.48 6.52
C PHE A 70 10.27 2.15 6.39
N TRP A 71 10.99 2.05 7.52
CA TRP A 71 12.42 1.73 7.50
C TRP A 71 12.89 0.94 8.73
N LEU A 72 14.03 0.27 8.58
CA LEU A 72 14.76 -0.45 9.64
C LEU A 72 16.24 -0.09 9.56
N GLY A 73 16.77 0.62 10.56
CA GLY A 73 18.14 1.12 10.46
C GLY A 73 18.33 2.00 9.21
N ASP A 74 19.24 1.58 8.32
CA ASP A 74 19.52 2.24 7.05
C ASP A 74 18.77 1.61 5.85
N ASP A 75 17.89 0.62 6.10
CA ASP A 75 17.05 -0.02 5.09
C ASP A 75 15.71 0.71 4.96
N LEU A 76 15.53 1.40 3.84
CA LEU A 76 14.29 2.07 3.46
C LEU A 76 13.41 1.13 2.66
N VAL A 77 12.13 1.00 3.03
CA VAL A 77 11.17 0.14 2.34
C VAL A 77 10.15 1.00 1.61
N CYS A 78 10.03 0.76 0.31
CA CYS A 78 9.10 1.43 -0.59
C CYS A 78 8.15 0.40 -1.20
N VAL A 79 6.93 0.33 -0.66
CA VAL A 79 5.86 -0.55 -1.13
C VAL A 79 5.19 0.06 -2.36
N TYR A 80 4.95 -0.74 -3.39
CA TYR A 80 4.22 -0.29 -4.58
C TYR A 80 3.31 -1.39 -5.12
N PHE A 81 2.31 -0.97 -5.90
CA PHE A 81 1.57 -1.88 -6.76
C PHE A 81 2.19 -1.86 -8.14
N ALA A 82 2.50 -3.02 -8.70
CA ALA A 82 2.93 -3.11 -10.09
C ALA A 82 1.76 -2.67 -11.00
N ASN A 83 1.93 -1.50 -11.59
CA ASN A 83 1.10 -1.00 -12.66
C ASN A 83 1.95 -0.21 -13.62
N PRO A 84 2.23 -0.78 -14.81
CA PRO A 84 3.04 -0.12 -15.82
C PRO A 84 2.54 1.27 -16.21
N LYS A 85 1.23 1.55 -16.06
CA LYS A 85 0.64 2.88 -16.33
C LYS A 85 0.89 3.91 -15.23
N TYR A 86 1.36 3.50 -14.06
CA TYR A 86 1.49 4.37 -12.89
C TYR A 86 2.86 4.25 -12.20
N ARG A 87 3.21 3.05 -11.73
CA ARG A 87 4.49 2.72 -11.11
C ARG A 87 4.74 1.20 -11.20
N ASP A 88 5.93 0.82 -11.61
CA ASP A 88 6.48 -0.52 -11.51
C ASP A 88 7.99 -0.39 -11.29
N ARG A 89 8.45 -0.64 -10.06
CA ARG A 89 9.84 -0.39 -9.62
C ARG A 89 10.25 1.07 -9.87
N GLU A 90 11.22 1.27 -10.76
CA GLU A 90 11.77 2.56 -11.19
C GLU A 90 10.98 3.20 -12.34
N VAL A 91 10.08 2.45 -12.99
CA VAL A 91 9.29 2.92 -14.12
C VAL A 91 7.99 3.51 -13.62
N GLY A 92 7.63 4.74 -14.02
CA GLY A 92 6.36 5.35 -13.64
C GLY A 92 6.36 6.86 -13.68
N ARG A 93 5.23 7.47 -13.29
CA ARG A 93 5.08 8.94 -13.25
C ARG A 93 5.72 9.58 -12.01
N LYS A 94 5.82 8.84 -10.91
CA LYS A 94 6.31 9.37 -9.63
C LYS A 94 7.82 9.18 -9.49
N PRO A 95 8.54 10.19 -8.98
CA PRO A 95 9.96 10.03 -8.68
C PRO A 95 10.16 8.91 -7.62
N PRO A 96 11.19 8.07 -7.77
CA PRO A 96 11.53 7.05 -6.78
C PRO A 96 12.12 7.70 -5.52
N ALA A 97 12.15 6.97 -4.40
CA ALA A 97 12.76 7.44 -3.15
C ALA A 97 14.24 7.83 -3.34
N ALA A 98 14.95 7.14 -4.23
CA ALA A 98 16.34 7.45 -4.60
C ALA A 98 16.52 8.88 -5.14
N ALA A 99 15.49 9.50 -5.73
CA ALA A 99 15.55 10.89 -6.18
C ALA A 99 15.65 11.90 -5.03
N PHE A 100 15.25 11.49 -3.81
CA PHE A 100 15.30 12.33 -2.60
C PHE A 100 16.42 11.90 -1.65
N LEU A 101 16.66 10.59 -1.53
CA LEU A 101 17.50 10.00 -0.50
C LEU A 101 18.74 9.27 -1.04
N GLY A 102 18.89 9.17 -2.37
CA GLY A 102 19.99 8.41 -2.99
C GLY A 102 21.39 9.00 -2.80
N GLN A 103 21.48 10.24 -2.33
CA GLN A 103 22.75 10.92 -2.01
C GLN A 103 22.97 11.10 -0.50
N ALA A 104 22.18 10.43 0.33
CA ALA A 104 22.36 10.47 1.78
C ALA A 104 23.75 9.96 2.18
N THR A 105 24.31 10.53 3.24
CA THR A 105 25.57 10.09 3.86
C THR A 105 25.34 9.90 5.36
N PRO A 106 25.44 8.67 5.91
CA PRO A 106 25.71 7.41 5.20
C PRO A 106 24.61 7.01 4.20
N PRO A 107 24.93 6.18 3.20
CA PRO A 107 23.96 5.79 2.17
C PRO A 107 22.90 4.83 2.73
N PHE A 108 21.66 5.00 2.29
CA PHE A 108 20.57 4.08 2.58
C PHE A 108 20.49 2.94 1.57
N THR A 109 20.05 1.76 2.02
CA THR A 109 19.65 0.66 1.14
C THR A 109 18.15 0.78 0.85
N ILE A 110 17.75 0.88 -0.42
CA ILE A 110 16.34 1.09 -0.80
C ILE A 110 15.74 -0.22 -1.34
N HIS A 111 14.73 -0.73 -0.65
CA HIS A 111 13.98 -1.93 -1.00
C HIS A 111 12.67 -1.56 -1.68
N HIS A 112 12.58 -1.81 -2.99
CA HIS A 112 11.33 -1.69 -3.73
C HIS A 112 10.52 -2.99 -3.66
N VAL A 113 9.43 -2.97 -2.89
CA VAL A 113 8.60 -4.15 -2.65
C VAL A 113 7.27 -4.04 -3.40
N GLY A 114 7.10 -4.89 -4.41
CA GLY A 114 5.83 -5.00 -5.13
C GLY A 114 4.87 -5.89 -4.35
N ILE A 115 3.66 -5.42 -4.07
CA ILE A 115 2.59 -6.26 -3.51
C ILE A 115 1.73 -6.81 -4.63
N GLU A 116 1.38 -8.08 -4.53
CA GLU A 116 0.56 -8.78 -5.51
C GLU A 116 -0.82 -8.16 -5.68
N ARG A 117 -1.34 -8.24 -6.90
CA ARG A 117 -2.68 -7.76 -7.23
C ARG A 117 -3.68 -8.86 -6.97
N GLN A 118 -4.65 -8.58 -6.11
CA GLN A 118 -5.68 -9.56 -5.71
C GLN A 118 -7.01 -9.39 -6.47
N GLY A 119 -7.05 -8.47 -7.44
CA GLY A 119 -8.20 -8.28 -8.32
C GLY A 119 -9.14 -7.14 -7.90
N PHE A 120 -10.15 -6.88 -8.74
CA PHE A 120 -11.08 -5.78 -8.54
C PHE A 120 -11.93 -5.99 -7.28
N GLY A 121 -11.93 -4.98 -6.42
CA GLY A 121 -12.82 -4.94 -5.27
C GLY A 121 -12.51 -5.97 -4.17
N LYS A 122 -11.30 -6.52 -4.19
CA LYS A 122 -10.71 -7.30 -3.09
C LYS A 122 -9.86 -6.37 -2.23
N PHE A 123 -9.75 -6.67 -0.94
CA PHE A 123 -8.77 -6.04 -0.06
C PHE A 123 -7.39 -6.50 -0.51
N TRP A 124 -6.49 -5.58 -0.80
CA TRP A 124 -5.13 -5.93 -1.22
C TRP A 124 -4.24 -5.99 0.02
N ILE A 125 -4.21 -7.14 0.70
CA ILE A 125 -3.30 -7.41 1.83
C ILE A 125 -2.11 -8.23 1.35
N ALA A 126 -0.97 -8.18 2.04
CA ALA A 126 0.19 -8.96 1.60
C ALA A 126 0.02 -10.45 1.94
N SER A 127 0.43 -11.34 1.03
CA SER A 127 0.48 -12.77 1.28
C SER A 127 1.58 -13.13 2.27
N ASP A 128 1.42 -14.26 2.95
CA ASP A 128 2.42 -14.78 3.89
C ASP A 128 3.79 -14.97 3.23
N ALA A 129 3.80 -15.44 1.99
CA ALA A 129 5.02 -15.59 1.20
C ALA A 129 5.71 -14.24 0.92
N SER A 130 4.93 -13.20 0.61
CA SER A 130 5.43 -11.84 0.38
C SER A 130 6.00 -11.23 1.67
N ILE A 131 5.33 -11.43 2.81
CA ILE A 131 5.81 -10.98 4.13
C ILE A 131 7.10 -11.70 4.52
N ALA A 132 7.14 -13.03 4.41
CA ALA A 132 8.33 -13.81 4.74
C ALA A 132 9.53 -13.47 3.84
N ASP A 133 9.29 -13.20 2.54
CA ASP A 133 10.35 -12.76 1.63
C ASP A 133 10.90 -11.37 2.01
N LEU A 134 10.02 -10.44 2.36
CA LEU A 134 10.44 -9.11 2.83
C LEU A 134 11.19 -9.19 4.16
N ALA A 135 10.70 -9.99 5.11
CA ALA A 135 11.37 -10.19 6.40
C ALA A 135 12.82 -10.69 6.21
N ARG A 136 13.02 -11.68 5.32
CA ARG A 136 14.35 -12.22 4.99
C ARG A 136 15.28 -11.16 4.39
N ARG A 137 14.77 -10.27 3.54
CA ARG A 137 15.55 -9.16 2.95
C ARG A 137 15.97 -8.13 4.01
N LEU A 138 15.21 -8.02 5.09
CA LEU A 138 15.45 -7.11 6.21
C LEU A 138 16.23 -7.77 7.37
N GLY A 139 16.68 -9.01 7.20
CA GLY A 139 17.58 -9.69 8.13
C GLY A 139 16.91 -10.51 9.25
N ALA A 140 15.63 -10.88 9.09
CA ALA A 140 15.00 -11.94 9.89
C ALA A 140 15.33 -13.33 9.33
#